data_AF-A0A9Q0WZX2-F1
#
_entry.id   AF-A0A9Q0WZX2-F1
#
_cell.length_a   1.000
_cell.length_b   1.000
_cell.length_c   1.000
_cell.angle_alpha   90.00
_cell.angle_beta   90.00
_cell.angle_gamma   90.00
#
_symmetry.space_group_name_H-M   'P 1'
#
loop_
_entity.id
_entity.type
_entity.pdbx_description
1 polymer ?
#
loop_
_entity_poly.entity_id
_entity_poly.type
_entity_poly.pdbx_seq_one_letter_code
_entity_poly.pdbx_strand_id
1 'polypeptide(L)'
;MGSDNNNNNVINRKDYILLKDFRKEIEVENEKNFSISFWVYLINSSTAAFPAAIIKQVYSDISSNAPFLVLNEKKKMTPFSISPCTQRHYKF
;
A
#
# COMPACT_ATOMS: atom_id res chain seq x y z
N MET A 1 36.56 20.49 20.66
CA MET A 1 36.52 19.04 20.35
C MET A 1 35.09 18.56 20.54
N GLY A 2 34.51 17.97 19.49
CA GLY A 2 33.28 17.16 19.53
C GLY A 2 31.96 17.89 19.82
N SER A 3 31.33 18.48 18.81
CA SER A 3 29.87 18.68 18.81
C SER A 3 29.28 17.45 18.15
N ASP A 4 28.72 16.53 18.93
CA ASP A 4 28.11 15.30 18.44
C ASP A 4 26.85 15.61 17.65
N ASN A 5 26.99 15.71 16.34
CA ASN A 5 25.90 15.69 15.37
C ASN A 5 25.28 14.28 15.32
N ASN A 6 24.52 13.90 16.35
CA ASN A 6 23.66 12.72 16.31
C ASN A 6 22.27 13.12 15.80
N ASN A 7 22.17 13.34 14.49
CA ASN A 7 20.91 13.35 13.77
C ASN A 7 20.37 11.91 13.66
N ASN A 8 20.15 11.28 14.82
CA ASN A 8 19.41 10.04 14.91
C ASN A 8 17.96 10.41 14.63
N ASN A 9 17.54 10.31 13.37
CA ASN A 9 16.15 10.49 12.97
C ASN A 9 15.36 9.28 13.52
N VAL A 10 15.19 9.24 14.83
CA VAL A 10 14.43 8.22 15.55
C VAL A 10 12.98 8.47 15.22
N ILE A 11 12.43 7.63 14.36
CA ILE A 11 11.04 7.70 13.96
C ILE A 11 10.18 7.36 15.17
N ASN A 12 9.51 8.37 15.70
CA ASN A 12 8.56 8.21 16.77
C ASN A 12 7.31 7.53 16.21
N ARG A 13 7.14 6.24 16.53
CA ARG A 13 6.02 5.43 16.03
C ARG A 13 4.64 5.99 16.39
N LYS A 14 4.54 6.89 17.39
CA LYS A 14 3.28 7.52 17.78
C LYS A 14 2.76 8.52 16.74
N ASP A 15 3.63 9.00 15.85
CA ASP A 15 3.28 9.97 14.82
C ASP A 15 2.74 9.30 13.54
N TYR A 16 2.65 7.97 13.53
CA TYR A 16 2.24 7.16 12.38
C TYR A 16 1.14 6.17 12.75
N ILE A 17 0.24 5.90 11.79
CA ILE A 17 -0.75 4.83 11.88
C ILE A 17 -0.26 3.61 11.08
N LEU A 18 -0.58 2.40 11.55
CA LEU A 18 -0.31 1.19 10.78
C LEU A 18 -1.26 1.10 9.58
N LEU A 19 -0.76 0.63 8.44
CA LEU A 19 -1.57 0.49 7.22
C LEU A 19 -2.84 -0.37 7.41
N LYS A 20 -2.78 -1.42 8.24
CA LYS A 20 -3.93 -2.30 8.52
C LYS A 20 -5.06 -1.58 9.28
N ASP A 21 -4.74 -0.50 9.97
CA ASP A 21 -5.67 0.28 10.80
C ASP A 21 -6.15 1.55 10.06
N PHE A 22 -5.51 1.90 8.93
CA PHE A 22 -5.95 2.99 8.08
C PHE A 22 -7.24 2.60 7.34
N ARG A 23 -8.32 3.32 7.65
CA ARG A 23 -9.61 3.23 6.94
C ARG A 23 -10.05 4.62 6.55
N LYS A 24 -10.42 4.79 5.28
CA LYS A 24 -10.99 6.04 4.77
C LYS A 24 -12.09 5.69 3.79
N GLU A 25 -13.28 6.18 4.08
CA GLU A 25 -14.41 6.14 3.18
C GLU A 25 -14.42 7.44 2.38
N ILE A 26 -14.60 7.32 1.07
CA ILE A 26 -14.64 8.46 0.15
C ILE A 26 -15.97 8.35 -0.56
N GLU A 27 -16.91 9.19 -0.17
CA GLU A 27 -18.17 9.34 -0.86
C GLU A 27 -17.93 10.25 -2.06
N VAL A 28 -18.15 9.72 -3.27
CA VAL A 28 -17.92 10.45 -4.50
C VAL A 28 -19.26 10.89 -5.06
N GLU A 29 -19.77 12.03 -4.56
CA GLU A 29 -20.94 12.66 -5.15
C GLU A 29 -20.52 13.47 -6.38
N ASN A 30 -21.05 13.10 -7.55
CA ASN A 30 -20.94 13.83 -8.83
C ASN A 30 -19.54 13.89 -9.50
N GLU A 31 -18.45 13.48 -8.85
CA GLU A 31 -17.13 13.42 -9.46
C GLU A 31 -16.84 12.05 -10.10
N LYS A 32 -16.35 12.02 -11.35
CA LYS A 32 -16.07 10.76 -12.06
C LYS A 32 -14.75 10.10 -11.65
N ASN A 33 -13.85 10.86 -11.03
CA ASN A 33 -12.48 10.43 -10.76
C ASN A 33 -12.08 10.84 -9.34
N PHE A 34 -11.33 9.99 -8.65
CA PHE A 34 -10.65 10.36 -7.42
C PHE A 34 -9.14 10.15 -7.59
N SER A 35 -8.34 10.91 -6.83
CA SER A 35 -6.90 10.71 -6.74
C SER A 35 -6.50 10.57 -5.27
N ILE A 36 -5.60 9.62 -4.98
CA ILE A 36 -5.03 9.42 -3.65
C ILE A 36 -3.50 9.39 -3.74
N SER A 37 -2.87 10.19 -2.89
CA SER A 37 -1.41 10.23 -2.72
C SER A 37 -1.09 9.97 -1.25
N PHE A 38 -0.13 9.10 -0.99
CA PHE A 38 0.23 8.70 0.37
C PHE A 38 1.72 8.37 0.46
N TRP A 39 2.26 8.48 1.67
CA TRP A 39 3.62 8.07 2.00
C TRP A 39 3.54 6.85 2.91
N VAL A 40 4.38 5.85 2.65
CA VAL A 40 4.51 4.66 3.49
C VAL A 40 5.91 4.60 4.05
N TYR A 41 6.02 4.43 5.36
CA TYR A 41 7.28 4.16 6.01
C TYR A 41 7.39 2.68 6.39
N LEU A 42 8.45 2.01 5.94
CA LEU A 42 8.67 0.59 6.18
C LEU A 42 9.58 0.41 7.39
N ILE A 43 8.98 0.31 8.57
CA ILE A 43 9.71 0.00 9.79
C ILE A 43 10.19 -1.45 9.74
N ASN A 44 11.48 -1.68 9.98
CA ASN A 44 12.09 -3.03 9.97
C ASN A 44 11.89 -3.81 8.66
N SER A 45 12.01 -3.14 7.51
CA SER A 45 11.79 -3.74 6.19
C SER A 45 12.60 -5.01 5.87
N SER A 46 13.69 -5.30 6.60
CA SER A 46 14.49 -6.51 6.43
C SER A 46 13.77 -7.80 6.84
N THR A 47 12.72 -7.72 7.67
CA THR A 47 11.94 -8.89 8.12
C THR A 47 10.66 -9.09 7.32
N ALA A 48 10.39 -8.22 6.33
CA ALA A 48 9.17 -8.30 5.54
C ALA A 48 9.27 -9.41 4.48
N ALA A 49 8.23 -10.22 4.35
CA ALA A 49 8.07 -11.13 3.22
C ALA A 49 7.62 -10.35 1.99
N PHE A 50 8.30 -10.56 0.85
CA PHE A 50 7.98 -9.92 -0.42
C PHE A 50 7.39 -10.94 -1.41
N PRO A 51 6.45 -10.53 -2.29
CA PRO A 51 5.90 -9.18 -2.42
C PRO A 51 4.90 -8.84 -1.31
N ALA A 52 4.97 -7.61 -0.78
CA ALA A 52 4.03 -7.13 0.22
C ALA A 52 2.94 -6.29 -0.44
N ALA A 53 1.67 -6.70 -0.27
CA ALA A 53 0.54 -5.92 -0.78
C ALA A 53 0.33 -4.66 0.09
N ILE A 54 0.45 -3.49 -0.53
CA ILE A 54 0.20 -2.19 0.13
C ILE A 54 -1.26 -1.78 -0.03
N ILE A 55 -1.79 -1.90 -1.25
CA ILE A 55 -3.20 -1.70 -1.55
C ILE A 55 -3.76 -2.99 -2.13
N LYS A 56 -4.89 -3.44 -1.58
CA LYS A 56 -5.69 -4.53 -2.13
C LYS A 56 -6.97 -3.96 -2.71
N GLN A 57 -7.34 -4.44 -3.88
CA GLN A 57 -8.65 -4.20 -4.43
C GLN A 57 -9.61 -5.25 -3.88
N VAL A 58 -10.66 -4.76 -3.22
CA VAL A 58 -11.73 -5.57 -2.65
C VAL A 58 -12.99 -5.19 -3.41
N TYR A 59 -13.67 -6.17 -3.99
CA TYR A 59 -14.94 -6.00 -4.66
C TYR A 59 -16.01 -6.68 -3.83
N SER A 60 -17.18 -6.07 -3.69
CA SER A 60 -18.30 -6.66 -2.94
C SER A 60 -18.82 -7.94 -3.59
N ASP A 61 -18.72 -8.04 -4.92
CA ASP A 61 -19.47 -9.02 -5.71
C ASP A 61 -18.64 -10.25 -6.08
N ILE A 62 -17.35 -10.28 -5.76
CA ILE A 62 -16.46 -11.42 -6.03
C ILE A 62 -15.67 -11.82 -4.78
N SER A 63 -15.50 -13.12 -4.56
CA SER A 63 -14.79 -13.66 -3.39
C SER A 63 -13.26 -13.50 -3.46
N SER A 64 -12.74 -12.94 -4.56
CA SER A 64 -11.32 -12.84 -4.84
C SER A 64 -10.81 -11.42 -4.65
N ASN A 65 -10.02 -11.21 -3.61
CA ASN A 65 -9.26 -9.98 -3.41
C ASN A 65 -7.94 -10.05 -4.18
N ALA A 66 -7.71 -9.08 -5.07
CA ALA A 66 -6.45 -8.97 -5.79
C ALA A 66 -5.61 -7.83 -5.18
N PRO A 67 -4.29 -7.99 -5.01
CA PRO A 67 -3.44 -6.84 -4.75
C PRO A 67 -3.55 -5.86 -5.94
N PHE A 68 -3.60 -4.56 -5.67
CA PHE A 68 -3.56 -3.51 -6.70
C PHE A 68 -2.15 -2.92 -6.80
N LEU A 69 -1.53 -2.70 -5.65
CA LEU A 69 -0.20 -2.10 -5.53
C LEU A 69 0.64 -2.92 -4.58
N VAL A 70 1.74 -3.46 -5.09
CA VAL A 70 2.66 -4.31 -4.35
C VAL A 70 4.02 -3.63 -4.21
N LEU A 71 4.69 -3.94 -3.10
CA LEU A 71 6.08 -3.63 -2.90
C LEU A 71 6.89 -4.91 -3.17
N ASN A 72 7.83 -4.84 -4.11
CA ASN A 72 8.67 -5.98 -4.46
C ASN A 72 9.92 -6.08 -3.57
N GLU A 73 10.73 -7.13 -3.76
CA GLU A 73 11.96 -7.38 -3.02
C GLU A 73 13.01 -6.27 -3.17
N LYS A 74 12.93 -5.50 -4.26
CA LYS A 74 13.78 -4.32 -4.50
C LYS A 74 13.22 -3.05 -3.85
N LYS A 75 12.19 -3.17 -3.01
CA LYS A 75 11.45 -2.05 -2.37
C LYS A 75 10.90 -1.06 -3.38
N LYS A 76 10.59 -1.52 -4.60
CA LYS A 76 9.92 -0.72 -5.63
C LYS A 76 8.42 -0.99 -5.59
N MET A 77 7.65 0.08 -5.67
CA MET A 77 6.21 -0.01 -5.85
C MET A 77 5.91 -0.37 -7.30
N THR A 78 5.20 -1.47 -7.50
CA THR A 78 4.78 -1.91 -8.82
C THR A 78 3.28 -2.17 -8.81
N PRO A 79 2.54 -1.72 -9.84
CA PRO A 79 1.16 -2.13 -10.01
C PRO A 79 1.11 -3.65 -10.17
N PHE A 80 0.12 -4.29 -9.57
CA PHE A 80 -0.09 -5.71 -9.77
C PHE A 80 -0.80 -5.92 -11.10
N SER A 81 -0.09 -6.46 -12.09
CA SER A 81 -0.69 -6.87 -13.34
C SER A 81 -1.50 -8.14 -13.12
N ILE A 82 -2.83 -7.99 -13.06
CA ILE A 82 -3.75 -9.12 -13.18
C ILE A 82 -3.51 -9.79 -14.54
N SER A 83 -3.05 -11.03 -14.52
CA SER A 83 -2.91 -11.85 -15.72
C SER A 83 -4.25 -11.95 -16.46
N PRO A 84 -4.28 -11.90 -17.81
CA PRO A 84 -5.49 -12.08 -18.61
C PRO A 84 -6.22 -13.40 -18.32
N CYS A 85 -5.54 -14.40 -17.75
CA CYS A 85 -6.17 -15.68 -17.42
C CYS A 85 -7.27 -15.54 -16.36
N THR A 86 -7.20 -14.54 -15.48
CA THR A 86 -8.24 -14.28 -14.47
C THR A 86 -9.40 -13.46 -15.04
N GLN A 87 -9.23 -12.79 -16.18
CA GLN A 87 -10.32 -12.03 -16.85
C GLN A 87 -11.37 -12.95 -17.50
N ARG A 88 -11.08 -14.25 -17.72
CA ARG A 88 -12.05 -15.18 -18.31
C ARG A 88 -13.23 -15.55 -17.41
N HIS A 89 -13.17 -15.23 -16.11
CA HIS A 89 -14.32 -15.35 -15.20
C HIS A 89 -15.04 -14.02 -14.95
N TYR A 90 -14.57 -12.92 -15.57
CA TYR A 90 -15.19 -11.60 -15.46
C TYR A 90 -15.45 -11.06 -16.88
N LYS A 91 -16.32 -11.74 -17.62
CA LYS A 91 -17.02 -11.15 -18.76
C LYS A 91 -18.49 -11.03 -18.37
N PHE A 92 -19.01 -9.81 -18.40
CA PHE A 92 -20.44 -9.55 -18.48
C PHE A 92 -21.03 -10.18 -19.74
#